data_AF-A0A7Y4WHS6-F1
#
_entry.id   AF-A0A7Y4WHS6-F1
#
_cell.length_a   1.000
_cell.length_b   1.000
_cell.length_c   1.000
_cell.angle_alpha   90.00
_cell.angle_beta   90.00
_cell.angle_gamma   90.00
#
_symmetry.space_group_name_H-M   'P 1'
#
loop_
_entity.id
_entity.type
_entity.pdbx_description
1 polymer ?
#
loop_
_entity_poly.entity_id
_entity_poly.type
_entity_poly.pdbx_seq_one_letter_code
_entity_poly.pdbx_strand_id
1 'polypeptide(L)'
;MSARDVAREVEDALANLERLVRAGQAPSHYVARHVLLALGQALREGQEACGPWVERARTAGREGGESWRQAVQDELTLACGEFAQCLDPRYLNLPNYDREYTRSARARLEDRLRSARELGFEPSPREIEVLELADRVLAASGGHNRDGAPPSSAPQDAWTPDRPSHNDGRN
;
A
#
# COMPACT_ATOMS: atom_id res chain seq x y z
N MET A 1 14.67 -3.54 -5.71
CA MET A 1 15.46 -2.42 -5.17
C MET A 1 16.81 -2.95 -4.71
N SER A 2 17.84 -2.12 -4.69
CA SER A 2 19.07 -2.49 -3.99
C SER A 2 18.87 -2.35 -2.48
N ALA A 3 19.67 -3.04 -1.67
CA ALA A 3 19.67 -2.88 -0.21
C ALA A 3 19.89 -1.41 0.22
N ARG A 4 20.69 -0.67 -0.57
CA ARG A 4 20.94 0.76 -0.35
C ARG A 4 19.67 1.61 -0.58
N ASP A 5 18.83 1.25 -1.54
CA ASP A 5 17.58 1.96 -1.80
C ASP A 5 16.59 1.75 -0.66
N VAL A 6 16.44 0.50 -0.20
CA VAL A 6 15.60 0.17 0.97
C VAL A 6 16.04 0.95 2.20
N ALA A 7 17.34 0.96 2.48
CA ALA A 7 17.89 1.69 3.62
C ALA A 7 17.57 3.18 3.54
N ARG A 8 17.73 3.80 2.37
CA ARG A 8 17.41 5.21 2.15
C ARG A 8 15.92 5.50 2.37
N GLU A 9 15.03 4.66 1.84
CA GLU A 9 13.59 4.84 2.02
C GLU A 9 13.16 4.75 3.49
N VAL A 10 13.75 3.83 4.25
CA VAL A 10 13.51 3.73 5.70
C VAL A 10 14.00 4.99 6.40
N GLU A 11 15.22 5.42 6.12
CA GLU A 11 15.80 6.63 6.72
C GLU A 11 14.95 7.88 6.44
N ASP A 12 14.53 8.09 5.19
CA ASP A 12 13.71 9.22 4.79
C ASP A 12 12.33 9.19 5.49
N ALA A 13 11.69 8.01 5.57
CA ALA A 13 10.40 7.85 6.24
C ALA A 13 10.50 8.12 7.75
N LEU A 14 11.52 7.60 8.42
CA LEU A 14 11.75 7.80 9.85
C LEU A 14 12.11 9.26 10.17
N ALA A 15 13.00 9.86 9.38
CA ALA A 15 13.38 11.26 9.55
C ALA A 15 12.16 12.19 9.42
N ASN A 16 11.23 11.89 8.50
CA ASN A 16 10.00 12.65 8.38
C ASN A 16 9.08 12.49 9.60
N LEU A 17 8.89 11.27 10.10
CA LEU A 17 8.12 11.02 11.33
C LEU A 17 8.71 11.76 12.53
N GLU A 18 10.02 11.59 12.77
CA GLU A 18 10.76 12.23 13.87
C GLU A 18 10.70 13.76 13.79
N ARG A 19 10.72 14.33 12.58
CA ARG A 19 10.56 15.78 12.38
C ARG A 19 9.18 16.26 12.78
N LEU A 20 8.11 15.56 12.39
CA LEU A 20 6.73 15.93 12.74
C LEU A 20 6.51 15.85 14.24
N VAL A 21 6.96 14.77 14.87
CA VAL A 21 6.84 14.55 16.31
C VAL A 21 7.58 15.64 17.10
N ARG A 22 8.83 15.96 16.74
CA ARG A 22 9.59 17.06 17.37
C ARG A 22 8.94 18.44 17.18
N ALA A 23 8.23 18.64 16.08
CA ALA A 23 7.48 19.87 15.82
C ALA A 23 6.11 19.90 16.52
N GLY A 24 5.72 18.85 17.25
CA GLY A 24 4.40 18.73 17.88
C GLY A 24 3.26 18.58 16.85
N GLN A 25 3.58 18.16 15.62
CA GLN A 25 2.59 17.96 14.56
C GLN A 25 2.10 16.52 14.56
N ALA A 26 0.77 16.33 14.51
CA ALA A 26 0.16 15.02 14.41
C ALA A 26 0.55 14.34 13.07
N PRO A 27 1.19 13.16 13.09
CA PRO A 27 1.42 12.38 11.89
C PRO A 27 0.09 11.97 11.25
N SER A 28 0.04 11.90 9.91
CA SER A 28 -1.13 11.42 9.17
C SER A 28 -0.97 9.95 8.75
N HIS A 29 -2.06 9.32 8.29
CA HIS A 29 -2.00 7.98 7.71
C HIS A 29 -0.99 7.89 6.54
N TYR A 30 -0.82 8.97 5.75
CA TYR A 30 0.21 9.02 4.70
C TYR A 30 1.64 8.84 5.27
N VAL A 31 1.93 9.45 6.43
CA VAL A 31 3.22 9.27 7.10
C VAL A 31 3.36 7.83 7.60
N ALA A 32 2.30 7.29 8.22
CA ALA A 32 2.27 5.91 8.66
C ALA A 32 2.50 4.92 7.50
N ARG A 33 1.86 5.15 6.34
CA ARG A 33 2.06 4.38 5.11
C ARG A 33 3.53 4.27 4.73
N HIS A 34 4.23 5.39 4.65
CA HIS A 34 5.64 5.40 4.26
C HIS A 34 6.51 4.64 5.25
N VAL A 35 6.32 4.86 6.55
CA VAL A 35 7.07 4.15 7.61
C VAL A 35 6.79 2.65 7.57
N LEU A 36 5.51 2.25 7.54
CA LEU A 36 5.12 0.84 7.57
C LEU A 36 5.57 0.08 6.31
N LEU A 37 5.48 0.69 5.14
CA LEU A 37 5.96 0.08 3.89
C LEU A 37 7.48 -0.08 3.87
N ALA A 38 8.21 1.00 4.15
CA ALA A 38 9.67 0.97 4.08
C ALA A 38 10.27 -0.01 5.11
N LEU A 39 9.80 0.04 6.36
CA LEU A 39 10.20 -0.93 7.39
C LEU A 39 9.81 -2.35 7.02
N GLY A 40 8.64 -2.54 6.41
CA GLY A 40 8.07 -3.86 6.15
C GLY A 40 8.87 -4.57 5.07
N GLN A 41 9.23 -3.83 4.04
CA GLN A 41 10.13 -4.27 3.00
C GLN A 41 11.52 -4.58 3.57
N ALA A 42 12.10 -3.70 4.41
CA ALA A 42 13.39 -3.95 5.03
C ALA A 42 13.40 -5.24 5.88
N LEU A 43 12.34 -5.45 6.67
CA LEU A 43 12.15 -6.65 7.48
C LEU A 43 12.01 -7.90 6.62
N ARG A 44 11.25 -7.82 5.51
CA ARG A 44 11.09 -8.92 4.56
C ARG A 44 12.41 -9.29 3.88
N GLU A 45 13.21 -8.29 3.51
CA GLU A 45 14.50 -8.48 2.86
C GLU A 45 15.63 -8.85 3.83
N GLY A 46 15.38 -8.85 5.14
CA GLY A 46 16.35 -9.25 6.16
C GLY A 46 17.51 -8.26 6.29
N GLN A 47 17.23 -6.95 6.17
CA GLN A 47 18.27 -5.93 6.32
C GLN A 47 18.87 -5.95 7.73
N GLU A 48 20.20 -6.00 7.85
CA GLU A 48 20.89 -6.06 9.16
C GLU A 48 20.54 -4.86 10.06
N ALA A 49 20.30 -3.70 9.46
CA ALA A 49 19.96 -2.46 10.17
C ALA A 49 18.49 -2.37 10.64
N CYS A 50 17.66 -3.39 10.42
CA CYS A 50 16.24 -3.37 10.80
C CYS A 50 16.01 -3.11 12.29
N GLY A 51 16.80 -3.73 13.17
CA GLY A 51 16.64 -3.57 14.62
C GLY A 51 16.70 -2.10 15.07
N PRO A 52 17.78 -1.37 14.76
CA PRO A 52 17.88 0.06 15.01
C PRO A 52 16.72 0.90 14.43
N TRP A 53 16.27 0.59 13.21
CA TRP A 53 15.15 1.32 12.59
C TRP A 53 13.81 1.10 13.29
N VAL A 54 13.52 -0.14 13.70
CA VAL A 54 12.32 -0.47 14.47
C VAL A 54 12.33 0.28 15.81
N GLU A 55 13.47 0.32 16.52
CA GLU A 55 13.57 1.05 17.79
C GLU A 55 13.42 2.57 17.63
N ARG A 56 13.92 3.14 16.54
CA ARG A 56 13.68 4.56 16.20
C ARG A 56 12.19 4.83 15.97
N ALA A 57 11.53 4.00 15.17
CA ALA A 57 10.09 4.13 14.93
C ALA A 57 9.27 3.97 16.21
N ARG A 58 9.62 3.01 17.09
CA ARG A 58 8.99 2.84 18.41
C ARG A 58 9.18 4.08 19.28
N THR A 59 10.37 4.66 19.29
CA THR A 59 10.68 5.87 20.07
C THR A 59 9.88 7.07 19.58
N ALA A 60 9.95 7.37 18.28
CA ALA A 60 9.18 8.45 17.67
C ALA A 60 7.66 8.23 17.85
N GLY A 61 7.20 6.97 17.76
CA GLY A 61 5.81 6.61 17.98
C GLY A 61 5.33 6.84 19.42
N ARG A 62 6.17 6.55 20.42
CA ARG A 62 5.86 6.87 21.84
C ARG A 62 5.76 8.37 22.06
N GLU A 63 6.66 9.15 21.46
CA GLU A 63 6.66 10.62 21.55
C GLU A 63 5.45 11.24 20.80
N GLY A 64 5.07 10.68 19.65
CA GLY A 64 3.87 11.07 18.91
C GLY A 64 2.55 10.67 19.58
N GLY A 65 2.61 9.74 20.54
CA GLY A 65 1.50 9.32 21.39
C GLY A 65 0.28 8.84 20.60
N GLU A 66 -0.90 9.34 20.97
CA GLU A 66 -2.17 8.88 20.40
C GLU A 66 -2.33 9.26 18.92
N SER A 67 -1.76 10.39 18.50
CA SER A 67 -1.83 10.80 17.09
C SER A 67 -1.14 9.81 16.16
N TRP A 68 -0.01 9.24 16.58
CA TRP A 68 0.66 8.18 15.84
C TRP A 68 -0.15 6.87 15.83
N ARG A 69 -0.74 6.50 16.97
CA ARG A 69 -1.62 5.31 17.04
C ARG A 69 -2.77 5.42 16.05
N GLN A 70 -3.47 6.55 16.04
CA GLN A 70 -4.58 6.78 15.11
C GLN A 70 -4.11 6.74 13.66
N ALA A 71 -2.97 7.38 13.33
CA ALA A 71 -2.42 7.36 11.97
C ALA A 71 -2.10 5.94 11.48
N VAL A 72 -1.56 5.08 12.35
CA VAL A 72 -1.29 3.67 12.02
C VAL A 72 -2.59 2.90 11.81
N GLN A 73 -3.59 3.09 12.69
CA GLN A 73 -4.90 2.43 12.54
C GLN A 73 -5.60 2.85 11.24
N ASP A 74 -5.64 4.15 10.94
CA ASP A 74 -6.23 4.68 9.72
C ASP A 74 -5.56 4.07 8.47
N GLU A 75 -4.23 3.98 8.45
CA GLU A 75 -3.51 3.35 7.34
C GLU A 75 -3.81 1.85 7.22
N LEU A 76 -3.90 1.11 8.32
CA LEU A 76 -4.26 -0.31 8.26
C LEU A 76 -5.67 -0.50 7.71
N THR A 77 -6.62 0.34 8.11
CA THR A 77 -8.00 0.29 7.62
C THR A 77 -8.05 0.58 6.12
N LEU A 78 -7.35 1.62 5.67
CA LEU A 78 -7.25 1.98 4.26
C LEU A 78 -6.58 0.86 3.45
N ALA A 79 -5.45 0.33 3.91
CA ALA A 79 -4.72 -0.71 3.19
C ALA A 79 -5.52 -2.02 3.07
N CYS A 80 -6.26 -2.42 4.12
CA CYS A 80 -7.14 -3.59 4.07
C CYS A 80 -8.29 -3.35 3.08
N GLY A 81 -8.90 -2.16 3.11
CA GLY A 81 -9.96 -1.77 2.16
C GLY A 81 -9.50 -1.74 0.71
N GLU A 82 -8.33 -1.13 0.44
CA GLU A 82 -7.70 -1.10 -0.89
C GLU A 82 -7.49 -2.52 -1.43
N PHE A 83 -6.95 -3.44 -0.62
CA PHE A 83 -6.73 -4.82 -1.04
C PHE A 83 -8.04 -5.56 -1.30
N ALA A 84 -9.04 -5.44 -0.42
CA ALA A 84 -10.35 -6.05 -0.63
C ALA A 84 -11.02 -5.55 -1.91
N GLN A 85 -10.90 -4.26 -2.24
CA GLN A 85 -11.43 -3.69 -3.48
C GLN A 85 -10.73 -4.23 -4.74
N CYS A 86 -9.43 -4.56 -4.65
CA CYS A 86 -8.73 -5.21 -5.77
C CYS A 86 -9.38 -6.54 -6.15
N LEU A 87 -10.08 -7.20 -5.22
CA LEU A 87 -10.68 -8.52 -5.37
C LEU A 87 -12.19 -8.47 -5.63
N ASP A 88 -12.70 -7.37 -6.16
CA ASP A 88 -14.10 -7.25 -6.53
C ASP A 88 -14.48 -8.36 -7.56
N PRO A 89 -15.44 -9.24 -7.22
CA PRO A 89 -15.87 -10.33 -8.10
C PRO A 89 -16.34 -9.87 -9.49
N ARG A 90 -16.80 -8.61 -9.61
CA ARG A 90 -17.23 -8.02 -10.89
C ARG A 90 -16.09 -7.90 -11.89
N TYR A 91 -14.85 -7.75 -11.42
CA TYR A 91 -13.67 -7.53 -12.27
C TYR A 91 -12.76 -8.75 -12.36
N LEU A 92 -12.76 -9.64 -11.36
CA LEU A 92 -11.80 -10.77 -11.26
C LEU A 92 -11.78 -11.72 -12.48
N ASN A 93 -12.89 -11.82 -13.21
CA ASN A 93 -13.02 -12.70 -14.38
C ASN A 93 -12.85 -11.97 -15.72
N LEU A 94 -12.55 -10.68 -15.70
CA LEU A 94 -12.32 -9.93 -16.93
C LEU A 94 -10.95 -10.29 -17.53
N PRO A 95 -10.84 -10.41 -18.86
CA PRO A 95 -9.59 -10.81 -19.52
C PRO A 95 -8.45 -9.80 -19.33
N ASN A 96 -8.78 -8.54 -19.05
CA ASN A 96 -7.84 -7.46 -18.79
C ASN A 96 -7.64 -7.18 -17.29
N TYR A 97 -8.13 -8.06 -16.41
CA TYR A 97 -7.93 -7.89 -14.97
C TYR A 97 -6.44 -8.04 -14.60
N ASP A 98 -5.89 -7.02 -13.96
CA ASP A 98 -4.48 -6.97 -13.58
C ASP A 98 -4.20 -7.80 -12.33
N ARG A 99 -3.87 -9.08 -12.53
CA ARG A 99 -3.50 -10.00 -11.45
C ARG A 99 -2.15 -9.65 -10.81
N GLU A 100 -1.25 -8.99 -11.54
CA GLU A 100 0.04 -8.57 -11.00
C GLU A 100 -0.12 -7.41 -10.03
N TYR A 101 -1.00 -6.46 -10.35
CA TYR A 101 -1.39 -5.39 -9.45
C TYR A 101 -1.98 -5.95 -8.14
N THR A 102 -2.88 -6.92 -8.21
CA THR A 102 -3.48 -7.54 -7.01
C THR A 102 -2.46 -8.28 -6.14
N ARG A 103 -1.53 -9.04 -6.74
CA ARG A 103 -0.43 -9.66 -6.00
C ARG A 103 0.47 -8.62 -5.34
N SER A 104 0.78 -7.54 -6.06
CA SER A 104 1.62 -6.44 -5.56
C SER A 104 0.91 -5.66 -4.46
N ALA A 105 -0.41 -5.48 -4.55
CA ALA A 105 -1.22 -4.90 -3.47
C ALA A 105 -1.17 -5.79 -2.22
N ARG A 106 -1.28 -7.11 -2.38
CA ARG A 106 -1.18 -8.05 -1.25
C ARG A 106 0.18 -8.02 -0.58
N ALA A 107 1.26 -8.04 -1.36
CA ALA A 107 2.63 -7.98 -0.83
C ALA A 107 2.88 -6.68 -0.05
N ARG A 108 2.42 -5.53 -0.58
CA ARG A 108 2.52 -4.24 0.11
C ARG A 108 1.69 -4.19 1.39
N LEU A 109 0.54 -4.83 1.44
CA LEU A 109 -0.24 -4.97 2.68
C LEU A 109 0.51 -5.84 3.70
N GLU A 110 1.11 -6.93 3.25
CA GLU A 110 1.91 -7.84 4.07
C GLU A 110 3.10 -7.14 4.73
N ASP A 111 3.79 -6.27 3.98
CA ASP A 111 4.87 -5.45 4.49
C ASP A 111 4.38 -4.51 5.60
N ARG A 112 3.22 -3.85 5.41
CA ARG A 112 2.62 -3.00 6.44
C ARG A 112 2.25 -3.76 7.70
N LEU A 113 1.61 -4.93 7.56
CA LEU A 113 1.22 -5.78 8.69
C LEU A 113 2.44 -6.29 9.46
N ARG A 114 3.52 -6.64 8.76
CA ARG A 114 4.79 -7.04 9.37
C ARG A 114 5.37 -5.91 10.22
N SER A 115 5.45 -4.71 9.68
CA SER A 115 5.91 -3.53 10.43
C SER A 115 5.00 -3.19 11.60
N ALA A 116 3.69 -3.20 11.39
CA ALA A 116 2.71 -2.88 12.43
C ALA A 116 2.90 -3.80 13.64
N ARG A 117 3.05 -5.10 13.41
CA ARG A 117 3.32 -6.09 14.47
C ARG A 117 4.62 -5.80 15.21
N GLU A 118 5.71 -5.52 14.49
CA GLU A 118 6.99 -5.13 15.13
C GLU A 118 6.86 -3.84 15.93
N LEU A 119 5.95 -2.93 15.57
CA LEU A 119 5.69 -1.70 16.31
C LEU A 119 4.65 -1.86 17.43
N GLY A 120 4.10 -3.06 17.63
CA GLY A 120 3.09 -3.36 18.66
C GLY A 120 1.67 -2.93 18.29
N PHE A 121 1.36 -2.85 17.00
CA PHE A 121 0.03 -2.61 16.48
C PHE A 121 -0.52 -3.89 15.84
N GLU A 122 -1.79 -4.14 16.10
CA GLU A 122 -2.53 -5.25 15.49
C GLU A 122 -3.72 -4.68 14.72
N PRO A 123 -4.09 -5.28 13.58
CA PRO A 123 -5.35 -4.98 12.93
C PRO A 123 -6.52 -5.25 13.88
N SER A 124 -7.56 -4.44 13.77
CA SER A 124 -8.85 -4.65 14.43
C SER A 124 -9.50 -5.96 13.97
N PRO A 125 -10.43 -6.54 14.77
CA PRO A 125 -11.17 -7.74 14.39
C PRO A 125 -11.86 -7.62 13.03
N ARG A 126 -12.42 -6.43 12.72
CA ARG A 126 -13.05 -6.16 11.43
C ARG A 126 -12.06 -6.24 10.27
N GLU A 127 -10.86 -5.68 10.43
CA GLU A 127 -9.83 -5.76 9.39
C GLU A 127 -9.39 -7.20 9.18
N ILE A 128 -9.23 -7.98 10.26
CA ILE A 128 -8.92 -9.41 10.18
C ILE A 128 -9.98 -10.15 9.35
N GLU A 129 -11.27 -9.97 9.67
CA GLU A 129 -12.37 -10.59 8.92
C GLU A 129 -12.35 -10.23 7.42
N VAL A 130 -12.11 -8.95 7.11
CA VAL A 130 -11.99 -8.46 5.72
C VAL A 130 -10.82 -9.13 5.01
N LEU A 131 -9.66 -9.23 5.66
CA LEU A 131 -8.47 -9.85 5.09
C LEU A 131 -8.66 -11.34 4.86
N GLU A 132 -9.25 -12.06 5.81
CA GLU A 132 -9.53 -13.48 5.64
C GLU A 132 -10.49 -13.74 4.46
N LEU A 133 -11.52 -12.91 4.31
CA LEU A 133 -12.43 -13.02 3.16
C LEU A 133 -11.71 -12.71 1.85
N ALA A 134 -10.93 -11.64 1.82
CA ALA A 134 -10.13 -11.24 0.66
C ALA A 134 -9.16 -12.36 0.24
N ASP A 135 -8.41 -12.93 1.18
CA ASP A 135 -7.46 -14.01 0.91
C ASP A 135 -8.18 -15.28 0.38
N ARG A 136 -9.39 -15.61 0.88
CA ARG A 136 -10.21 -16.69 0.31
C ARG A 136 -10.61 -16.43 -1.14
N VAL A 137 -11.02 -15.21 -1.46
CA VAL A 137 -11.39 -14.82 -2.84
C VAL A 137 -10.17 -14.89 -3.76
N LEU A 138 -9.03 -14.36 -3.33
CA LEU A 138 -7.79 -14.43 -4.09
C LEU A 138 -7.38 -15.88 -4.37
N ALA A 139 -7.43 -16.76 -3.37
CA ALA A 139 -7.13 -18.18 -3.52
C ALA A 139 -8.06 -18.88 -4.54
N ALA A 140 -9.37 -18.62 -4.46
CA ALA A 140 -10.34 -19.19 -5.40
C ALA A 140 -10.12 -18.69 -6.84
N SER A 141 -9.72 -17.44 -7.01
CA SER A 141 -9.47 -16.84 -8.33
C SER A 141 -8.22 -17.37 -9.03
N GLY A 142 -7.26 -17.94 -8.28
CA GLY A 142 -6.02 -18.52 -8.81
C GLY A 142 -6.19 -19.84 -9.55
N GLY A 143 -7.33 -20.53 -9.38
CA GLY A 143 -7.63 -21.83 -9.99
C GLY A 143 -8.14 -21.80 -11.44
N HIS A 144 -8.49 -20.62 -11.97
CA HIS A 144 -9.19 -20.49 -13.27
C HIS A 144 -8.28 -20.21 -14.48
N ASN A 145 -6.95 -20.32 -14.36
CA ASN A 145 -6.02 -19.93 -15.43
C ASN A 145 -5.05 -21.05 -15.84
N ARG A 146 -5.59 -22.25 -16.07
CA ARG A 146 -5.01 -23.24 -16.98
C ARG A 146 -6.10 -23.57 -17.99
N ASP A 147 -6.16 -22.80 -19.08
CA ASP A 147 -6.55 -23.24 -20.43
C ASP A 147 -6.90 -22.02 -21.31
N GLY A 148 -5.92 -21.58 -22.11
CA GLY A 148 -6.20 -21.24 -23.50
C GLY A 148 -6.79 -19.87 -23.87
N ALA A 149 -6.33 -18.75 -23.32
CA ALA A 149 -6.56 -17.45 -23.96
C ALA A 149 -5.29 -16.99 -24.71
N PRO A 150 -5.29 -16.92 -26.06
CA PRO A 150 -4.19 -16.28 -26.79
C PRO A 150 -4.14 -14.78 -26.47
N PRO A 151 -2.96 -14.12 -26.60
CA PRO A 151 -2.84 -12.70 -26.37
C PRO A 151 -3.76 -11.93 -27.32
N SER A 152 -4.75 -11.22 -26.76
CA SER A 152 -5.61 -10.32 -27.53
C SER A 152 -4.75 -9.18 -28.08
N SER A 153 -4.39 -9.31 -29.36
CA SER A 153 -3.89 -8.20 -30.17
C SER A 153 -5.11 -7.39 -30.61
N ALA A 154 -5.55 -6.43 -29.80
CA ALA A 154 -6.51 -5.42 -30.22
C ALA A 154 -5.79 -4.07 -30.37
N PRO A 155 -6.02 -3.35 -31.48
CA PRO A 155 -5.25 -2.17 -31.86
C PRO A 155 -5.57 -0.97 -30.98
N GLN A 156 -4.55 -0.14 -30.74
CA GLN A 156 -4.65 1.20 -30.16
C GLN A 156 -5.38 2.12 -31.14
N ASP A 157 -6.71 2.05 -31.17
CA ASP A 157 -7.50 3.10 -31.83
C ASP A 157 -7.63 4.30 -30.90
N ALA A 158 -7.27 5.44 -31.48
CA ALA A 158 -6.98 6.69 -30.82
C ALA A 158 -8.23 7.29 -30.17
N TRP A 159 -8.12 7.57 -28.87
CA TRP A 159 -8.97 8.55 -28.22
C TRP A 159 -8.48 9.95 -28.60
N THR A 160 -9.17 10.61 -29.53
CA THR A 160 -9.08 12.06 -29.73
C THR A 160 -10.17 12.75 -28.91
N PRO A 161 -9.83 13.60 -27.93
CA PRO A 161 -10.83 14.47 -27.32
C PRO A 161 -11.21 15.58 -28.31
N ASP A 162 -12.51 15.77 -28.49
CA ASP A 162 -13.12 16.91 -29.18
C ASP A 162 -12.52 18.22 -28.66
N ARG A 163 -11.92 19.00 -29.56
CA ARG A 163 -11.57 20.40 -29.32
C ARG A 163 -12.85 21.24 -29.44
N PRO A 164 -13.19 22.09 -28.46
CA PRO A 164 -14.19 23.13 -28.69
C PRO A 164 -13.65 24.11 -29.74
N SER A 165 -14.40 24.27 -30.82
CA SER A 165 -14.09 25.20 -31.91
C SER A 165 -14.19 26.66 -31.45
N HIS A 166 -13.48 27.50 -32.21
CA HIS A 166 -13.08 28.85 -31.90
C HIS A 166 -14.18 29.86 -31.56
N ASN A 167 -13.80 30.71 -30.60
CA ASN A 167 -14.02 32.15 -30.57
C ASN A 167 -13.72 32.81 -31.94
N ASP A 168 -14.74 33.36 -32.59
CA ASP A 168 -14.58 34.37 -33.64
C ASP A 168 -15.24 35.67 -33.17
N GLY A 169 -14.39 36.63 -32.82
CA GLY A 169 -14.78 38.03 -32.68
C GLY A 169 -14.81 38.72 -34.05
N ARG A 170 -15.87 39.49 -34.29
CA ARG A 170 -16.05 40.74 -35.07
C ARG A 170 -17.54 40.79 -35.46
N ASN A 171 -18.29 41.83 -35.14
CA ASN A 171 -18.04 43.24 -35.44
C ASN A 171 -18.57 44.15 -34.33
#